data_AF-A0A4Q3YVH6-F1
#
_entry.id   AF-A0A4Q3YVH6-F1
#
_cell.length_a   1.000
_cell.length_b   1.000
_cell.length_c   1.000
_cell.angle_alpha   90.00
_cell.angle_beta   90.00
_cell.angle_gamma   90.00
#
_symmetry.space_group_name_H-M   'P 1'
#
loop_
_entity.id
_entity.type
_entity.pdbx_description
1 polymer ?
#
loop_
_entity_poly.entity_id
_entity_poly.type
_entity_poly.pdbx_seq_one_letter_code
_entity_poly.pdbx_strand_id
1 'polypeptide(L)'
;LLEVDGGTLLATAINDYTVEIPVSDAVEGGPIIAYQMDGAEMQVRDKGPLWIVYPYDDTPEYRSEVIYSRSIWQLDRIEVAG
;
A
#
# COMPACT_ATOMS: atom_id res chain seq x y z
N LEU A 1 -9.87 -16.14 9.01
CA LEU A 1 -9.30 -15.18 8.04
C LEU A 1 -10.47 -14.52 7.31
N LEU A 2 -10.36 -13.27 6.87
CA LEU A 2 -11.37 -12.68 5.99
C LEU A 2 -11.21 -13.35 4.61
N GLU A 3 -12.22 -14.07 4.14
CA GLU A 3 -12.24 -14.72 2.82
C GLU A 3 -12.51 -13.65 1.76
N VAL A 4 -11.45 -12.96 1.33
CA VAL A 4 -11.52 -11.86 0.35
C VAL A 4 -10.78 -12.29 -0.91
N ASP A 5 -11.54 -12.63 -1.94
CA ASP A 5 -11.06 -13.21 -3.20
C ASP A 5 -11.30 -12.29 -4.42
N GLY A 6 -11.89 -11.11 -4.20
CA GLY A 6 -12.07 -10.09 -5.24
C GLY A 6 -12.53 -8.74 -4.68
N GLY A 7 -12.62 -7.74 -5.56
CA GLY A 7 -13.07 -6.39 -5.22
C GLY A 7 -11.92 -5.40 -5.03
N THR A 8 -12.19 -4.37 -4.23
CA THR A 8 -11.28 -3.26 -3.99
C THR A 8 -11.00 -3.12 -2.50
N LEU A 9 -9.73 -2.92 -2.16
CA LEU A 9 -9.28 -2.49 -0.85
C LEU A 9 -9.21 -0.96 -0.84
N LEU A 10 -9.77 -0.36 0.21
CA LEU A 10 -9.62 1.05 0.51
C LEU A 10 -8.52 1.20 1.54
N ALA A 11 -7.40 1.82 1.16
CA ALA A 11 -6.31 2.12 2.08
C ALA A 11 -6.34 3.61 2.41
N THR A 12 -6.46 3.94 3.71
CA THR A 12 -6.58 5.33 4.18
C THR A 12 -5.39 5.71 5.04
N ALA A 13 -4.83 6.90 4.80
CA ALA A 13 -3.77 7.50 5.60
C ALA A 13 -4.33 8.32 6.78
N ILE A 14 -3.47 8.67 7.74
CA ILE A 14 -3.83 9.48 8.93
C ILE A 14 -4.42 10.86 8.63
N ASN A 15 -4.27 11.36 7.39
CA ASN A 15 -4.83 12.63 6.92
C ASN A 15 -6.14 12.45 6.13
N ASP A 16 -6.77 11.28 6.25
CA ASP A 16 -8.00 10.87 5.56
C ASP A 16 -7.91 10.75 4.03
N TYR A 17 -6.71 10.88 3.45
CA TYR A 17 -6.49 10.55 2.04
C TYR A 17 -6.65 9.04 1.83
N THR A 18 -7.43 8.65 0.82
CA THR A 18 -7.75 7.25 0.53
C THR A 18 -7.39 6.89 -0.91
N VAL A 19 -6.84 5.69 -1.09
CA VAL A 19 -6.54 5.10 -2.40
C VAL A 19 -7.26 3.76 -2.55
N GLU A 20 -7.57 3.42 -3.80
CA GLU A 20 -8.18 2.15 -4.18
C GLU A 20 -7.12 1.18 -4.71
N ILE A 21 -7.02 0.02 -4.07
CA ILE A 21 -6.12 -1.07 -4.43
C ILE A 21 -6.95 -2.29 -4.81
N PRO A 22 -6.91 -2.77 -6.05
CA PRO A 22 -7.57 -4.02 -6.43
C PRO A 22 -7.10 -5.18 -5.56
N VAL A 23 -8.01 -6.04 -5.09
CA VAL A 23 -7.64 -7.25 -4.35
C VAL A 23 -6.70 -8.14 -5.18
N SER A 24 -6.80 -8.10 -6.51
CA SER A 24 -5.89 -8.80 -7.43
C SER A 24 -4.43 -8.34 -7.35
N ASP A 25 -4.14 -7.19 -6.75
CA ASP A 25 -2.77 -6.72 -6.54
C ASP A 25 -2.13 -7.43 -5.33
N ALA A 26 -2.93 -7.95 -4.38
CA ALA A 26 -2.47 -8.61 -3.16
C ALA A 26 -2.00 -10.05 -3.43
N VAL A 27 -0.92 -10.17 -4.21
CA VAL A 27 -0.28 -11.42 -4.62
C VAL A 27 1.14 -11.53 -4.06
N GLU A 28 1.71 -12.74 -4.10
CA GLU A 28 3.13 -12.92 -3.80
C GLU A 28 4.00 -12.09 -4.75
N GLY A 29 4.95 -11.34 -4.20
CA GLY A 29 5.76 -10.37 -4.97
C GLY A 29 5.05 -9.05 -5.30
N GLY A 30 3.80 -8.88 -4.85
CA GLY A 30 3.04 -7.63 -4.97
C GLY A 30 3.44 -6.56 -3.94
N PRO A 31 2.54 -5.62 -3.63
CA PRO A 31 2.81 -4.57 -2.68
C PRO A 31 3.01 -5.12 -1.26
N ILE A 32 3.88 -4.46 -0.51
CA ILE A 32 4.16 -4.75 0.90
C ILE A 32 3.70 -3.60 1.78
N ILE A 33 3.47 -3.89 3.07
CA ILE A 33 3.38 -2.88 4.12
C ILE A 33 4.76 -2.75 4.76
N ALA A 34 5.49 -1.70 4.39
CA ALA A 34 6.77 -1.37 4.99
C ALA A 34 6.58 -0.58 6.29
N TYR A 35 7.37 -0.89 7.30
CA TYR A 35 7.49 -0.10 8.55
C TYR A 35 8.91 0.43 8.77
N GLN A 36 9.86 0.01 7.93
CA GLN A 36 11.24 0.49 7.93
C GLN A 36 11.63 1.01 6.55
N MET A 37 12.56 1.96 6.54
CA MET A 37 13.25 2.46 5.37
C MET A 37 14.74 2.55 5.71
N ASP A 38 15.60 2.01 4.85
CA ASP A 38 17.06 1.95 5.07
C ASP A 38 17.48 1.33 6.41
N GLY A 39 16.72 0.32 6.88
CA GLY A 39 17.00 -0.40 8.12
C GLY A 39 16.59 0.33 9.41
N ALA A 40 15.89 1.47 9.30
CA ALA A 40 15.38 2.22 10.43
C ALA A 40 13.85 2.32 10.39
N GLU A 41 13.19 2.35 11.55
CA GLU A 41 11.74 2.58 11.64
C GLU A 41 11.37 3.95 11.07
N MET A 42 10.29 3.99 10.29
CA MET A 42 9.81 5.23 9.69
C MET A 42 9.05 6.08 10.72
N GLN A 43 9.46 7.34 10.87
CA GLN A 43 8.76 8.32 11.69
C GLN A 43 7.55 8.89 10.94
N VAL A 44 6.56 9.42 11.65
CA VAL A 44 5.36 10.04 11.02
C VAL A 44 5.76 11.13 10.01
N ARG A 45 6.72 12.00 10.36
CA ARG A 45 7.22 13.05 9.46
C ARG A 45 7.96 12.51 8.23
N ASP A 46 8.38 11.25 8.28
CA ASP A 46 9.25 10.57 7.32
C ASP A 46 8.52 9.32 6.76
N LYS A 47 7.31 9.52 6.21
CA LYS A 47 6.45 8.50 5.55
C LYS A 47 5.92 7.36 6.46
N GLY A 48 6.22 7.37 7.75
CA GLY A 48 5.81 6.34 8.70
C GLY A 48 4.44 6.56 9.33
N PRO A 49 3.99 5.64 10.20
CA PRO A 49 4.71 4.43 10.61
C PRO A 49 4.62 3.28 9.59
N LEU A 50 3.63 3.34 8.68
CA LEU A 50 3.34 2.28 7.72
C LEU A 50 3.20 2.86 6.31
N TRP A 51 3.73 2.15 5.32
CA TRP A 51 3.65 2.53 3.91
C TRP A 51 3.30 1.31 3.05
N ILE A 52 2.23 1.40 2.26
CA ILE A 52 2.00 0.45 1.18
C ILE A 52 2.90 0.82 0.00
N VAL A 53 3.81 -0.08 -0.38
CA VAL A 53 4.76 0.16 -1.46
C VAL A 53 4.85 -1.04 -2.41
N TYR A 54 4.78 -0.77 -3.71
CA TYR A 54 5.00 -1.78 -4.75
C TYR A 54 6.49 -1.83 -5.13
N PRO A 55 7.01 -2.99 -5.56
CA PRO A 55 8.42 -3.16 -5.92
C PRO A 55 8.72 -2.61 -7.33
N TYR A 56 8.60 -1.30 -7.51
CA TYR A 56 8.80 -0.59 -8.78
C TYR A 56 10.19 -0.82 -9.39
N ASP A 57 11.21 -0.95 -8.55
CA ASP A 57 12.59 -1.09 -8.99
C ASP A 57 12.84 -2.47 -9.59
N ASP A 58 12.23 -3.51 -9.02
CA ASP A 58 12.43 -4.91 -9.44
C ASP A 58 11.42 -5.34 -10.52
N THR A 59 10.23 -4.74 -10.56
CA THR A 59 9.11 -5.19 -11.41
C THR A 59 8.62 -4.05 -12.32
N PRO A 60 9.02 -4.02 -13.60
CA PRO A 60 8.66 -2.96 -14.55
C PRO A 60 7.15 -2.75 -14.73
N GLU A 61 6.34 -3.79 -14.54
CA GLU A 61 4.88 -3.75 -14.61
C GLU A 61 4.26 -2.80 -13.58
N TYR A 62 4.98 -2.54 -12.47
CA TYR A 62 4.54 -1.59 -11.46
C TYR A 62 4.88 -0.13 -11.80
N ARG A 63 5.59 0.14 -12.91
CA ARG A 63 6.04 1.49 -13.28
C ARG A 63 4.99 2.28 -14.05
N SER A 64 3.87 2.55 -13.40
CA SER A 64 2.80 3.39 -13.95
C SER A 64 2.31 4.42 -12.94
N GLU A 65 1.81 5.56 -13.42
CA GLU A 65 1.26 6.62 -12.57
C GLU A 65 0.14 6.11 -11.64
N VAL A 66 -0.66 5.17 -12.12
CA VAL A 66 -1.74 4.54 -11.34
C VAL A 66 -1.18 3.75 -10.16
N ILE A 67 -0.10 3.01 -10.34
CA ILE A 67 0.45 2.19 -9.24
C ILE A 67 1.26 3.08 -8.28
N TYR A 68 2.00 4.06 -8.80
CA TYR A 68 2.64 5.06 -7.95
C TYR A 68 1.64 5.78 -7.03
N SER A 69 0.43 6.10 -7.51
CA SER A 69 -0.58 6.74 -6.67
C SER A 69 -1.20 5.80 -5.63
N ARG A 70 -1.18 4.49 -5.85
CA ARG A 70 -1.60 3.48 -4.85
C ARG A 70 -0.60 3.30 -3.71
N SER A 71 0.64 3.78 -3.87
CA SER A 71 1.63 3.77 -2.81
C SER A 71 1.36 4.82 -1.75
N ILE A 72 0.67 4.42 -0.69
CA ILE A 72 0.18 5.32 0.37
C ILE A 72 0.99 5.19 1.66
N TRP A 73 1.66 6.27 2.05
CA TRP A 73 2.38 6.40 3.32
C TRP A 73 1.44 6.81 4.46
N GLN A 74 1.95 6.71 5.69
CA GLN A 74 1.19 6.98 6.91
C GLN A 74 -0.14 6.20 6.96
N LEU A 75 -0.11 4.94 6.52
CA LEU A 75 -1.28 4.07 6.49
C LEU A 75 -1.88 3.92 7.90
N ASP A 76 -3.17 4.17 8.01
CA ASP A 76 -3.97 4.07 9.25
C ASP A 76 -4.86 2.82 9.23
N ARG A 77 -5.59 2.59 8.14
CA ARG A 77 -6.51 1.46 8.00
C ARG A 77 -6.64 0.94 6.57
N ILE A 78 -7.04 -0.31 6.45
CA ILE A 78 -7.45 -0.95 5.19
C ILE A 78 -8.85 -1.54 5.39
N GLU A 79 -9.75 -1.22 4.48
CA GLU A 79 -11.13 -1.69 4.46
C GLU A 79 -11.40 -2.43 3.15
N VAL A 80 -12.26 -3.45 3.18
CA VAL A 80 -12.74 -4.11 1.94
C VAL A 80 -13.98 -3.35 1.48
N ALA A 81 -13.94 -2.80 0.27
CA ALA A 81 -15.14 -2.26 -0.36
C ALA A 81 -16.05 -3.42 -0.79
N GLY A 82 -17.29 -3.42 -0.27
CA GLY A 82 -18.32 -4.41 -0.59
C GLY A 82 -19.05 -4.16 -1.90
#